data_AF-A0A9D9BD14-F1
#
_entry.id   AF-A0A9D9BD14-F1
#
_cell.length_a   1.000
_cell.length_b   1.000
_cell.length_c   1.000
_cell.angle_alpha   90.00
_cell.angle_beta   90.00
_cell.angle_gamma   90.00
#
_symmetry.space_group_name_H-M   'P 1'
#
loop_
_entity.id
_entity.type
_entity.pdbx_description
1 polymer ?
#
loop_
_entity_poly.entity_id
_entity_poly.type
_entity_poly.pdbx_seq_one_letter_code
_entity_poly.pdbx_strand_id
1 'polypeptide(L)' 'MISLLFALMTIAIVLAWRDRWRLSYFVFAVTLAMSIYWLDFHATTPLTIKL' A
#
# COMPACT_ATOMS: atom_id res chain seq x y z
N MET A 1 -1.04 9.02 -3.01
CA MET A 1 -1.15 7.77 -2.22
C MET A 1 -1.06 6.51 -3.08
N ILE A 2 -1.75 6.43 -4.22
CA ILE A 2 -1.69 5.21 -5.05
C ILE A 2 -0.26 4.84 -5.49
N SER A 3 0.56 5.81 -5.90
CA SER A 3 1.96 5.60 -6.28
C SER A 3 2.84 5.08 -5.12
N LEU A 4 2.54 5.48 -3.88
CA LEU A 4 3.22 4.98 -2.68
C LEU A 4 2.90 3.50 -2.45
N LEU A 5 1.65 3.08 -2.64
CA LEU A 5 1.25 1.67 -2.51
C LEU A 5 2.00 0.79 -3.53
N PHE A 6 2.12 1.25 -4.78
CA PHE A 6 2.91 0.55 -5.79
C PHE A 6 4.41 0.50 -5.45
N ALA A 7 4.96 1.59 -4.89
CA ALA A 7 6.35 1.61 -4.45
C ALA A 7 6.60 0.62 -3.31
N LEU A 8 5.73 0.58 -2.29
CA LEU A 8 5.83 -0.37 -1.17
C LEU A 8 5.70 -1.82 -1.64
N MET A 9 4.79 -2.08 -2.57
CA MET A 9 4.66 -3.41 -3.19
C MET A 9 5.94 -3.80 -3.95
N THR A 10 6.53 -2.86 -4.70
CA THR A 10 7.80 -3.08 -5.39
C THR A 10 8.92 -3.40 -4.40
N ILE A 11 8.98 -2.70 -3.26
CA ILE A 11 9.93 -2.97 -2.19
C ILE A 11 9.72 -4.38 -1.61
N ALA A 12 8.48 -4.79 -1.36
CA ALA A 12 8.17 -6.14 -0.87
C ALA A 12 8.64 -7.23 -1.83
N ILE A 13 8.46 -7.02 -3.14
CA ILE A 13 8.94 -7.93 -4.20
C ILE A 13 10.48 -7.98 -4.21
N VAL A 14 11.16 -6.83 -4.16
CA VAL A 14 12.63 -6.76 -4.13
C VAL A 14 13.19 -7.43 -2.87
N LEU A 15 12.53 -7.29 -1.72
CA LEU A 15 12.92 -7.97 -0.48
C LEU A 15 12.77 -9.49 -0.59
N ALA A 16 11.67 -9.97 -1.18
CA ALA A 16 11.48 -11.39 -1.45
C ALA A 16 12.55 -11.92 -2.41
N TRP A 17 12.88 -11.18 -3.46
CA TRP A 17 13.91 -11.56 -4.43
C TRP A 17 15.31 -11.66 -3.80
N ARG A 18 15.60 -10.88 -2.74
CA ARG A 18 16.84 -10.99 -1.96
C ARG A 18 16.77 -11.98 -0.80
N ASP A 19 15.79 -12.90 -0.82
CA ASP A 19 15.54 -13.91 0.22
C ASP A 19 15.25 -13.33 1.62
N ARG A 20 14.88 -12.04 1.72
CA ARG A 20 14.51 -11.39 2.98
C ARG A 20 13.02 -11.57 3.27
N TRP A 21 12.56 -12.82 3.28
CA TRP A 21 11.14 -13.19 3.39
C TRP A 21 10.42 -12.57 4.58
N ARG A 22 11.04 -12.52 5.78
CA ARG A 22 10.45 -11.87 6.97
C ARG A 22 10.14 -10.38 6.74
N LEU A 23 11.07 -9.66 6.12
CA LEU A 23 10.88 -8.23 5.81
C LEU A 23 9.89 -8.04 4.68
N SER A 24 9.91 -8.91 3.66
CA SER A 24 8.94 -8.89 2.57
C SER A 24 7.51 -9.04 3.10
N TYR A 25 7.24 -10.02 3.94
CA TYR A 25 5.92 -10.21 4.54
C TYR A 25 5.49 -9.04 5.41
N PHE A 26 6.42 -8.46 6.19
CA PHE A 26 6.13 -7.28 6.99
C PHE A 26 5.73 -6.09 6.11
N VAL A 27 6.53 -5.76 5.09
CA VAL A 27 6.24 -4.66 4.17
C VAL A 27 4.95 -4.92 3.39
N PHE A 28 4.71 -6.16 2.97
CA PHE A 28 3.47 -6.55 2.32
C PHE A 28 2.25 -6.35 3.22
N ALA A 29 2.31 -6.76 4.49
CA ALA A 29 1.22 -6.57 5.44
C ALA A 29 0.91 -5.07 5.67
N VAL A 30 1.95 -4.24 5.80
CA VAL A 30 1.78 -2.78 5.89
C VAL A 30 1.14 -2.22 4.63
N THR A 31 1.60 -2.65 3.46
CA THR A 31 1.05 -2.23 2.16
C THR A 31 -0.43 -2.59 2.04
N LEU A 32 -0.81 -3.79 2.49
CA LEU A 32 -2.20 -4.25 2.50
C LEU A 32 -3.07 -3.39 3.43
N ALA A 33 -2.62 -3.14 4.67
CA ALA A 33 -3.34 -2.29 5.62
C ALA A 33 -3.55 -0.87 5.07
N MET A 34 -2.52 -0.27 4.45
CA MET A 34 -2.63 1.04 3.81
C MET A 34 -3.56 1.02 2.60
N SER A 35 -3.59 -0.07 1.83
CA SER A 35 -4.50 -0.23 0.70
C SER A 35 -5.96 -0.27 1.15
N ILE A 36 -6.25 -0.99 2.24
CA ILE A 36 -7.59 -1.04 2.85
C ILE A 36 -8.00 0.35 3.34
N TYR A 37 -7.12 1.04 4.07
CA TYR A 37 -7.37 2.42 4.52
C TYR A 37 -7.62 3.36 3.35
N TRP A 38 -6.80 3.29 2.29
CA TRP A 38 -6.96 4.14 1.11
C TRP A 38 -8.30 3.91 0.43
N LEU A 39 -8.71 2.64 0.30
CA LEU A 39 -10.00 2.25 -0.29
C LEU A 39 -11.16 2.78 0.54
N ASP A 40 -11.13 2.56 1.86
CA ASP A 40 -12.17 3.04 2.78
C ASP A 40 -12.29 4.57 2.76
N PHE A 41 -11.15 5.27 2.79
CA PHE A 41 -11.13 6.72 2.68
C PHE A 41 -11.77 7.18 1.35
N HIS A 42 -11.41 6.60 0.20
CA HIS A 42 -11.98 7.04 -1.08
C HIS A 42 -13.44 6.61 -1.27
N ALA A 43 -13.90 5.57 -0.57
CA ALA A 43 -15.29 5.12 -0.59
C ALA A 43 -16.20 5.97 0.31
N THR A 44 -15.68 6.48 1.44
CA THR A 44 -16.47 7.19 2.45
C THR A 44 -16.33 8.71 2.37
N THR A 45 -15.26 9.22 1.76
CA THR A 45 -15.10 10.67 1.62
C THR A 45 -16.05 11.19 0.55
N PRO A 46 -17.00 12.10 0.88
CA PRO A 46 -17.86 12.69 -0.13
C PRO A 46 -17.01 13.45 -1.16
N LEU A 47 -17.36 13.33 -2.44
CA LEU A 47 -16.74 14.13 -3.51
C LEU A 47 -17.03 15.61 -3.27
N THR A 48 -16.16 16.26 -2.50
CA THR A 48 -16.13 17.72 -2.41
C THR A 48 -15.56 18.23 -3.71
N ILE A 49 -16.44 18.53 -4.67
CA ILE A 49 -16.09 19.39 -5.81
C ILE A 49 -15.75 20.75 -5.19
N LYS A 50 -14.45 21.01 -5.01
CA LYS A 50 -13.98 22.37 -4.75
C LYS A 50 -14.20 23.17 -6.03
N LEU A 51 -15.35 23.84 -6.08
CA LEU A 51 -15.70 24.83 -7.10
C LEU A 51 -14.84 26.09 -6.89
#